data_AF-A0A662KGJ5-F1
#
_entry.id   AF-A0A662KGJ5-F1
#
_cell.length_a   1.000
_cell.length_b   1.000
_cell.length_c   1.000
_cell.angle_alpha   90.00
_cell.angle_beta   90.00
_cell.angle_gamma   90.00
#
_symmetry.space_group_name_H-M   'P 1'
#
loop_
_entity.id
_entity.type
_entity.pdbx_description
1 polymer ?
#
loop_
_entity_poly.entity_id
_entity_poly.type
_entity_poly.pdbx_seq_one_letter_code
_entity_poly.pdbx_strand_id
1 'polypeptide(L)'
;MDRMQLLSKVKRILEKSGFELSELCSFKNVGFDLIARRGRELLIVKVLVNVDAFSDSVANDLKALASLLGASLLLIGEREGSKPLENDVIYFRNGVQTVNVKTLENYLVENVPPQVYAAPGGFYVNLDGEKIRKYREEKKLSRGDLARMLHVSRKTIRLYEEGMSARVEIAALLGEILHPSVISSFDLLKPVGPFKGHRKISETRWLYTFQKEILSLIERLGYKVIPIHRCPFEAISKESKNILLTVAQKYSVSLREKARMVRSIA
;
A
#
# COMPACT_ATOMS: atom_id res chain seq x y z
N MET A 1 18.33 3.99 -13.85
CA MET A 1 18.77 3.83 -12.45
C MET A 1 18.72 2.36 -12.08
N ASP A 2 19.75 1.85 -11.41
CA ASP A 2 19.72 0.46 -10.91
C ASP A 2 18.90 0.35 -9.61
N ARG A 3 18.63 -0.87 -9.18
CA ARG A 3 17.82 -1.13 -7.99
C ARG A 3 18.46 -0.65 -6.68
N MET A 4 19.79 -0.73 -6.57
CA MET A 4 20.50 -0.34 -5.33
C MET A 4 20.49 1.18 -5.15
N GLN A 5 20.69 1.92 -6.24
CA GLN A 5 20.55 3.37 -6.28
C GLN A 5 19.12 3.79 -5.92
N LEU A 6 18.13 3.11 -6.49
CA LEU A 6 16.71 3.34 -6.17
C LEU A 6 16.45 3.13 -4.67
N LEU A 7 16.87 2.00 -4.12
CA LEU A 7 16.72 1.69 -2.70
C LEU A 7 17.42 2.73 -1.81
N SER A 8 18.63 3.15 -2.17
CA SER A 8 19.38 4.17 -1.42
C SER A 8 18.65 5.52 -1.41
N LYS A 9 18.02 5.93 -2.52
CA LYS A 9 17.22 7.16 -2.56
C LYS A 9 15.99 7.06 -1.66
N VAL A 10 15.28 5.93 -1.72
CA VAL A 10 14.10 5.67 -0.87
C VAL A 10 14.46 5.76 0.60
N LYS A 11 15.55 5.12 1.03
CA LYS A 11 16.03 5.20 2.42
C LYS A 11 16.28 6.64 2.85
N ARG A 12 17.01 7.41 2.04
CA ARG A 12 17.33 8.81 2.34
C ARG A 12 16.07 9.67 2.48
N ILE A 13 15.04 9.44 1.66
CA ILE A 13 13.76 10.17 1.74
C ILE A 13 13.03 9.81 3.05
N LEU A 14 12.99 8.52 3.41
CA LEU A 14 12.36 8.07 4.65
C LEU A 14 13.08 8.63 5.88
N GLU A 15 14.40 8.57 5.92
CA GLU A 15 15.20 9.15 7.02
C GLU A 15 14.99 10.67 7.13
N LYS A 16 15.02 11.40 6.00
CA LYS A 16 14.74 12.85 5.98
C LYS A 16 13.35 13.22 6.48
N SER A 17 12.36 12.33 6.31
CA SER A 17 10.99 12.51 6.78
C SER A 17 10.76 11.98 8.20
N GLY A 18 11.83 11.62 8.91
CA GLY A 18 11.80 11.25 10.33
C GLY A 18 11.47 9.78 10.58
N PHE A 19 11.53 8.91 9.57
CA PHE A 19 11.42 7.47 9.79
C PHE A 19 12.74 6.86 10.24
N GLU A 20 12.65 5.99 11.25
CA GLU A 20 13.69 5.04 11.62
C GLU A 20 13.56 3.78 10.76
N LEU A 21 14.66 3.34 10.16
CA LEU A 21 14.68 2.17 9.28
C LEU A 21 15.10 0.92 10.05
N SER A 22 14.41 -0.20 9.81
CA SER A 22 14.80 -1.51 10.35
C SER A 22 16.13 -1.98 9.75
N GLU A 23 16.81 -2.91 10.43
CA GLU A 23 17.99 -3.59 9.87
C GLU A 23 17.68 -4.21 8.49
N LEU A 24 18.67 -4.18 7.60
CA LEU A 24 18.55 -4.65 6.22
C LEU A 24 18.09 -6.12 6.14
N CYS A 25 16.99 -6.37 5.43
CA CYS A 25 16.61 -7.72 5.03
C CYS A 25 17.51 -8.20 3.88
N SER A 26 18.57 -8.94 4.22
CA SER A 26 19.47 -9.58 3.24
C SER A 26 18.97 -10.95 2.76
N PHE A 27 17.86 -11.46 3.30
CA PHE A 27 17.33 -12.77 2.94
C PHE A 27 16.65 -12.76 1.57
N LYS A 28 17.13 -13.61 0.66
CA LYS A 28 16.58 -13.79 -0.70
C LYS A 28 15.07 -14.07 -0.77
N ASN A 29 14.49 -14.61 0.30
CA ASN A 29 13.08 -15.01 0.32
C ASN A 29 12.14 -13.94 0.90
N VAL A 30 12.65 -12.82 1.43
CA VAL A 30 11.81 -11.77 2.02
C VAL A 30 11.18 -10.92 0.92
N GLY A 31 9.88 -10.67 1.06
CA GLY A 31 9.04 -10.00 0.06
C GLY A 31 9.20 -8.49 0.03
N PHE A 32 9.62 -7.87 1.14
CA PHE A 32 9.84 -6.43 1.28
C PHE A 32 11.34 -6.10 1.33
N ASP A 33 11.69 -4.82 1.20
CA ASP A 33 13.08 -4.35 1.22
C ASP A 33 13.45 -3.65 2.53
N LEU A 34 12.50 -2.92 3.11
CA LEU A 34 12.69 -2.21 4.36
C LEU A 34 11.35 -2.06 5.07
N ILE A 35 11.44 -1.94 6.39
CA ILE A 35 10.37 -1.44 7.23
C ILE A 35 10.86 -0.13 7.83
N ALA A 36 9.97 0.85 7.84
CA ALA A 36 10.23 2.19 8.34
C ALA A 36 9.20 2.49 9.45
N ARG A 37 9.65 3.08 10.56
CA ARG A 37 8.79 3.47 11.68
C ARG A 37 8.94 4.95 12.00
N ARG A 38 7.82 5.64 12.19
CA ARG A 38 7.77 7.03 12.68
C ARG A 38 6.68 7.15 13.73
N GLY A 39 7.07 7.13 15.01
CA GLY A 39 6.12 7.05 16.13
C GLY A 39 5.25 5.78 16.04
N ARG A 40 3.95 5.95 15.77
CA ARG A 40 2.99 4.84 15.60
C ARG A 40 2.82 4.41 14.14
N GLU A 41 3.35 5.17 13.19
CA GLU A 41 3.28 4.83 11.78
C GLU A 41 4.31 3.75 11.47
N LEU A 42 3.84 2.63 10.95
CA LEU A 42 4.69 1.55 10.45
C LEU A 42 4.47 1.44 8.95
N LEU A 43 5.54 1.48 8.17
CA LEU A 43 5.50 1.45 6.72
C LEU A 43 6.37 0.28 6.22
N ILE A 44 5.75 -0.63 5.48
CA ILE A 44 6.42 -1.72 4.78
C ILE A 44 6.63 -1.28 3.33
N VAL A 45 7.86 -1.35 2.86
CA VAL A 45 8.21 -0.90 1.51
C VAL A 45 8.83 -2.02 0.69
N LYS A 46 8.32 -2.19 -0.53
CA LYS A 46 8.93 -3.01 -1.57
C LYS A 46 9.49 -2.09 -2.66
N VAL A 47 10.72 -2.34 -3.09
CA VAL A 47 11.41 -1.57 -4.14
C VAL A 47 11.70 -2.45 -5.35
N LEU A 48 11.24 -2.04 -6.54
CA LEU A 48 11.46 -2.72 -7.81
C LEU A 48 11.69 -1.70 -8.94
N VAL A 49 12.66 -1.93 -9.83
CA VAL A 49 12.83 -1.04 -11.00
C VAL A 49 11.62 -1.14 -11.93
N ASN A 50 11.21 -2.36 -12.28
CA ASN A 50 9.94 -2.63 -12.98
C ASN A 50 8.93 -3.22 -12.00
N VAL A 51 7.81 -2.53 -11.81
CA VAL A 51 6.76 -2.92 -10.86
C VAL A 51 6.00 -4.18 -11.29
N ASP A 52 6.08 -4.58 -12.57
CA ASP A 52 5.46 -5.83 -13.05
C ASP A 52 6.02 -7.08 -12.36
N ALA A 53 7.26 -7.02 -11.88
CA ALA A 53 7.90 -8.10 -11.13
C ALA A 53 7.27 -8.32 -9.75
N PHE A 54 6.37 -7.43 -9.30
CA PHE A 54 5.60 -7.63 -8.09
C PHE A 54 4.47 -8.63 -8.35
N SER A 55 4.61 -9.84 -7.79
CA SER A 55 3.65 -10.93 -7.97
C SER A 55 2.50 -10.86 -6.96
N ASP A 56 1.35 -11.45 -7.31
CA ASP A 56 0.19 -11.57 -6.40
C ASP A 56 0.53 -12.32 -5.12
N SER A 57 1.39 -13.33 -5.22
CA SER A 57 1.82 -14.12 -4.06
C SER A 57 2.60 -13.29 -3.05
N VAL A 58 3.54 -12.44 -3.51
CA VAL A 58 4.28 -11.51 -2.66
C VAL A 58 3.33 -10.45 -2.11
N ALA A 59 2.45 -9.89 -2.95
CA ALA A 59 1.51 -8.87 -2.54
C ALA A 59 0.57 -9.36 -1.42
N ASN A 60 0.06 -10.59 -1.53
CA ASN A 60 -0.84 -11.17 -0.52
C ASN A 60 -0.12 -11.43 0.81
N ASP A 61 1.10 -11.95 0.77
CA ASP A 61 1.93 -12.15 1.96
C ASP A 61 2.22 -10.80 2.67
N LEU A 62 2.57 -9.75 1.90
CA LEU A 62 2.82 -8.42 2.45
C LEU A 62 1.55 -7.70 2.94
N LYS A 63 0.41 -7.86 2.26
CA LYS A 63 -0.88 -7.32 2.73
C LYS A 63 -1.33 -7.98 4.03
N ALA A 64 -1.12 -9.29 4.18
CA ALA A 64 -1.38 -9.99 5.42
C ALA A 64 -0.51 -9.45 6.56
N LEU A 65 0.80 -9.31 6.31
CA LEU A 65 1.74 -8.71 7.27
C LEU A 65 1.31 -7.29 7.66
N ALA A 66 1.07 -6.43 6.67
CA ALA A 66 0.71 -5.03 6.89
C ALA A 66 -0.58 -4.89 7.69
N SER A 67 -1.61 -5.65 7.31
CA SER A 67 -2.90 -5.67 8.01
C SER A 67 -2.78 -6.08 9.49
N LEU A 68 -1.92 -7.07 9.78
CA LEU A 68 -1.74 -7.57 11.14
C LEU A 68 -0.97 -6.59 12.03
N LEU A 69 0.03 -5.92 11.46
CA LEU A 69 0.84 -4.93 12.16
C LEU A 69 0.20 -3.54 12.20
N GLY A 70 -0.94 -3.33 11.54
CA GLY A 70 -1.52 -1.99 11.36
C GLY A 70 -0.60 -1.08 10.54
N ALA A 71 0.22 -1.67 9.66
CA ALA A 71 1.18 -0.97 8.83
C ALA A 71 0.58 -0.57 7.49
N SER A 72 1.17 0.47 6.91
CA SER A 72 0.97 0.89 5.54
C SER A 72 1.89 0.07 4.63
N LEU A 73 1.48 -0.14 3.39
CA LEU A 73 2.24 -0.95 2.42
C LEU A 73 2.36 -0.18 1.12
N LEU A 74 3.61 0.05 0.70
CA LEU A 74 3.91 0.81 -0.51
C LEU A 74 4.86 0.03 -1.43
N LEU A 75 4.53 0.00 -2.72
CA LEU A 75 5.44 -0.43 -3.76
C LEU A 75 6.07 0.81 -4.38
N ILE A 76 7.40 0.85 -4.45
CA ILE A 76 8.15 1.92 -5.10
C ILE A 76 8.85 1.36 -6.32
N GLY A 77 8.66 2.02 -7.46
CA GLY A 77 9.38 1.67 -8.68
C GLY A 77 9.51 2.78 -9.70
N GLU A 78 10.14 2.49 -10.82
CA GLU A 78 10.46 3.49 -11.85
C GLU A 78 9.55 3.36 -13.07
N ARG A 79 9.11 2.14 -13.39
CA ARG A 79 8.36 1.85 -14.62
C ARG A 79 7.39 0.67 -14.46
N GLU A 80 6.39 0.66 -15.33
CA GLU A 80 5.52 -0.47 -15.67
C GLU A 80 5.80 -0.86 -17.12
N GLY A 81 6.23 -2.10 -17.36
CA GLY A 81 6.74 -2.55 -18.65
C GLY A 81 7.91 -1.69 -19.14
N SER A 82 7.69 -1.00 -20.26
CA SER A 82 8.62 -0.03 -20.84
C SER A 82 8.35 1.42 -20.46
N LYS A 83 7.20 1.72 -19.85
CA LYS A 83 6.74 3.09 -19.59
C LYS A 83 7.16 3.55 -18.19
N PRO A 84 7.77 4.74 -18.04
CA PRO A 84 8.03 5.28 -16.72
C PRO A 84 6.71 5.53 -15.97
N LEU A 85 6.77 5.42 -14.64
CA LEU A 85 5.67 5.87 -13.79
C LEU A 85 5.69 7.40 -13.74
N GLU A 86 4.54 8.03 -13.98
CA GLU A 86 4.40 9.47 -13.92
C GLU A 86 4.56 10.00 -12.49
N ASN A 87 5.11 11.21 -12.36
CA ASN A 87 5.20 11.90 -11.08
C ASN A 87 3.81 12.30 -10.59
N ASP A 88 3.62 12.29 -9.27
CA ASP A 88 2.38 12.68 -8.59
C ASP A 88 1.13 11.85 -8.97
N VAL A 89 1.36 10.71 -9.62
CA VAL A 89 0.33 9.71 -9.97
C VAL A 89 0.51 8.44 -9.14
N ILE A 90 -0.59 7.93 -8.62
CA ILE A 90 -0.65 6.61 -7.96
C ILE A 90 -1.05 5.53 -8.95
N TYR A 91 -0.28 4.47 -8.97
CA TYR A 91 -0.58 3.23 -9.67
C TYR A 91 -1.03 2.19 -8.65
N PHE A 92 -1.65 1.11 -9.12
CA PHE A 92 -2.01 -0.02 -8.27
C PHE A 92 -1.49 -1.30 -8.86
N ARG A 93 -0.64 -2.02 -8.12
CA ARG A 93 -0.18 -3.35 -8.50
C ARG A 93 -0.63 -4.38 -7.47
N ASN A 94 -1.44 -5.34 -7.89
CA ASN A 94 -2.01 -6.40 -7.04
C ASN A 94 -2.74 -5.83 -5.79
N GLY A 95 -3.38 -4.67 -5.94
CA GLY A 95 -4.08 -3.94 -4.88
C GLY A 95 -3.19 -3.20 -3.88
N VAL A 96 -1.91 -2.99 -4.20
CA VAL A 96 -0.96 -2.18 -3.41
C VAL A 96 -0.73 -0.84 -4.11
N GLN A 97 -0.72 0.25 -3.35
CA GLN A 97 -0.38 1.58 -3.87
C GLN A 97 1.07 1.56 -4.38
N THR A 98 1.26 2.05 -5.60
CA THR A 98 2.52 2.01 -6.32
C THR A 98 2.88 3.41 -6.81
N VAL A 99 4.06 3.90 -6.44
CA VAL A 99 4.52 5.24 -6.80
C VAL A 99 5.99 5.23 -7.20
N ASN A 100 6.44 6.31 -7.84
CA ASN A 100 7.86 6.53 -8.07
C ASN A 100 8.53 7.28 -6.92
N VAL A 101 9.86 7.39 -6.99
CA VAL A 101 10.65 8.10 -5.96
C VAL A 101 10.27 9.56 -5.84
N LYS A 102 9.93 10.22 -6.95
CA LYS A 102 9.60 11.63 -6.94
C LYS A 102 8.27 11.89 -6.22
N THR A 103 7.26 11.08 -6.48
CA THR A 103 5.98 11.12 -5.76
C THR A 103 6.16 10.82 -4.28
N LEU A 104 7.04 9.87 -3.91
CA LEU A 104 7.36 9.61 -2.50
C LEU A 104 8.00 10.82 -1.83
N GLU A 105 8.98 11.45 -2.48
CA GLU A 105 9.65 12.65 -1.98
C GLU A 105 8.68 13.81 -1.80
N ASN A 106 7.84 14.07 -2.82
CA ASN A 106 6.82 15.11 -2.77
C ASN A 106 5.84 14.87 -1.62
N TYR A 107 5.38 13.64 -1.42
CA TYR A 107 4.46 13.31 -0.34
C TYR A 107 5.11 13.41 1.05
N LEU A 108 6.30 12.83 1.26
CA LEU A 108 6.90 12.71 2.60
C LEU A 108 7.72 13.92 3.05
N VAL A 109 8.35 14.64 2.11
CA VAL A 109 9.28 15.74 2.40
C VAL A 109 8.63 17.08 2.10
N GLU A 110 8.04 17.21 0.90
CA GLU A 110 7.41 18.47 0.48
C GLU A 110 5.98 18.61 1.01
N ASN A 111 5.41 17.57 1.63
CA ASN A 111 4.04 17.53 2.13
C ASN A 111 2.99 17.80 1.04
N VAL A 112 3.26 17.35 -0.19
CA VAL A 112 2.37 17.47 -1.35
C VAL A 112 1.74 16.10 -1.64
N PRO A 113 0.50 15.84 -1.21
CA PRO A 113 -0.12 14.56 -1.43
C PRO A 113 -0.62 14.41 -2.88
N PRO A 114 -0.44 13.22 -3.50
CA PRO A 114 -0.91 12.99 -4.86
C PRO A 114 -2.44 12.94 -4.91
N GLN A 115 -3.01 13.46 -5.99
CA GLN A 115 -4.46 13.51 -6.21
C GLN A 115 -4.91 12.63 -7.39
N VAL A 116 -3.95 12.21 -8.22
CA VAL A 116 -4.18 11.51 -9.47
C VAL A 116 -3.84 10.04 -9.31
N TYR A 117 -4.62 9.17 -9.94
CA TYR A 117 -4.31 7.76 -10.08
C TYR A 117 -4.49 7.25 -11.51
N ALA A 118 -3.71 6.24 -11.87
CA ALA A 118 -3.80 5.57 -13.15
C ALA A 118 -4.84 4.45 -13.12
N ALA A 119 -5.68 4.38 -14.15
CA ALA A 119 -6.64 3.31 -14.36
C ALA A 119 -6.79 3.01 -15.87
N PRO A 120 -7.50 1.94 -16.27
CA PRO A 120 -7.79 1.70 -17.68
C PRO A 120 -8.38 2.93 -18.36
N GLY A 121 -7.78 3.36 -19.47
CA GLY A 121 -8.24 4.49 -20.26
C GLY A 121 -7.77 5.88 -19.81
N GLY A 122 -6.85 5.99 -18.83
CA GLY A 122 -6.16 7.25 -18.52
C GLY A 122 -5.97 7.54 -17.04
N PHE A 123 -5.85 8.83 -16.73
CA PHE A 123 -5.68 9.33 -15.37
C PHE A 123 -6.98 9.85 -14.79
N TYR A 124 -7.18 9.57 -13.51
CA TYR A 124 -8.41 9.86 -12.80
C TYR A 124 -8.11 10.47 -11.43
N VAL A 125 -9.13 11.10 -10.85
CA VAL A 125 -9.08 11.80 -9.58
C VAL A 125 -10.29 11.39 -8.75
N ASN A 126 -10.08 11.12 -7.46
CA ASN A 126 -11.18 10.84 -6.54
C ASN A 126 -11.89 12.13 -6.16
N LEU A 127 -13.21 12.08 -6.12
CA LEU A 127 -14.05 13.24 -5.85
C LEU A 127 -14.76 13.12 -4.50
N ASP A 128 -14.86 14.25 -3.80
CA ASP A 128 -15.65 14.39 -2.58
C ASP A 128 -17.08 14.78 -2.96
N GLY A 129 -17.94 13.77 -3.10
CA GLY A 129 -19.31 13.94 -3.58
C GLY A 129 -20.18 14.83 -2.69
N GLU A 130 -19.96 14.79 -1.38
CA GLU A 130 -20.63 15.66 -0.40
C GLU A 130 -20.25 17.12 -0.62
N LYS A 131 -18.96 17.42 -0.80
CA LYS A 131 -18.51 18.78 -1.13
C LYS A 131 -19.01 19.26 -2.48
N ILE A 132 -19.05 18.39 -3.49
CA ILE A 132 -19.61 18.74 -4.81
C ILE A 132 -21.05 19.18 -4.65
N ARG A 133 -21.86 18.38 -3.96
CA ARG A 133 -23.27 18.69 -3.70
C ARG A 133 -23.41 20.02 -2.96
N LYS A 134 -22.64 20.20 -1.88
CA LYS A 134 -22.62 21.41 -1.07
C LYS A 134 -22.32 22.66 -1.89
N TYR A 135 -21.16 22.72 -2.58
CA TYR A 135 -20.76 23.90 -3.34
C TYR A 135 -21.69 24.18 -4.52
N ARG A 136 -22.22 23.13 -5.16
CA ARG A 136 -23.21 23.29 -6.23
C ARG A 136 -24.48 23.96 -5.72
N GLU A 137 -24.99 23.53 -4.57
CA GLU A 137 -26.19 24.10 -3.94
C GLU A 137 -25.95 25.52 -3.43
N GLU A 138 -24.79 25.80 -2.82
CA GLU A 138 -24.37 27.15 -2.40
C GLU A 138 -24.32 28.14 -3.59
N LYS A 139 -23.85 27.66 -4.75
CA LYS A 139 -23.84 28.45 -6.01
C LYS A 139 -25.19 28.45 -6.74
N LYS A 140 -26.25 27.87 -6.16
CA LYS A 140 -27.60 27.77 -6.73
C LYS A 140 -27.65 27.09 -8.11
N LEU A 141 -26.72 26.18 -8.37
CA LEU A 141 -26.66 25.43 -9.62
C LEU A 141 -27.50 24.15 -9.51
N SER A 142 -28.34 23.88 -10.51
CA SER A 142 -28.92 22.55 -10.65
C SER A 142 -27.86 21.56 -11.15
N ARG A 143 -28.12 20.26 -10.99
CA ARG A 143 -27.30 19.22 -11.64
C ARG A 143 -27.24 19.38 -13.16
N GLY A 144 -28.29 19.94 -13.77
CA GLY A 144 -28.34 20.20 -15.21
C GLY A 144 -27.45 21.37 -15.62
N ASP A 145 -27.34 22.40 -14.78
CA ASP A 145 -26.47 23.56 -15.05
C ASP A 145 -25.01 23.13 -15.01
N LEU A 146 -24.60 22.44 -13.95
CA LEU A 146 -23.24 21.92 -13.82
C LEU A 146 -22.88 20.92 -14.93
N ALA A 147 -23.84 20.07 -15.32
CA ALA A 147 -23.65 19.14 -16.43
C ALA A 147 -23.36 19.86 -17.76
N ARG A 148 -24.08 20.95 -18.05
CA ARG A 148 -23.85 21.77 -19.25
C ARG A 148 -22.48 22.43 -19.22
N MET A 149 -22.07 22.99 -18.08
CA MET A 149 -20.77 23.65 -17.91
C MET A 149 -19.59 22.68 -18.09
N LEU A 150 -19.77 21.43 -17.68
CA LEU A 150 -18.74 20.38 -17.78
C LEU A 150 -18.83 19.55 -19.06
N HIS A 151 -19.80 19.82 -19.94
CA HIS A 151 -20.08 19.00 -21.13
C HIS A 151 -20.28 17.51 -20.83
N VAL A 152 -20.94 17.20 -19.70
CA VAL A 152 -21.29 15.82 -19.29
C VAL A 152 -22.79 15.66 -19.13
N SER A 153 -23.24 14.43 -18.90
CA SER A 153 -24.66 14.16 -18.64
C SER A 153 -25.07 14.58 -17.23
N ARG A 154 -26.35 14.92 -17.03
CA ARG A 154 -26.91 15.14 -15.67
C ARG A 154 -26.73 13.92 -14.75
N LYS A 155 -26.76 12.70 -15.33
CA LYS A 155 -26.49 11.45 -14.62
C LYS A 155 -25.05 11.39 -14.11
N THR A 156 -24.09 11.88 -14.90
CA THR A 156 -22.67 11.94 -14.51
C THR A 156 -22.47 12.82 -13.27
N ILE A 157 -23.10 13.99 -13.22
CA ILE A 157 -23.03 14.85 -12.03
C ILE A 157 -23.57 14.15 -10.78
N ARG A 158 -24.70 13.44 -10.92
CA ARG A 158 -25.23 12.62 -9.82
C ARG A 158 -24.22 11.57 -9.36
N LEU A 159 -23.55 10.88 -10.29
CA LEU A 159 -22.54 9.88 -9.95
C LEU A 159 -21.32 10.51 -9.25
N TYR A 160 -20.90 11.72 -9.64
CA TYR A 160 -19.84 12.44 -8.95
C TYR A 160 -20.24 12.81 -7.52
N GLU A 161 -21.48 13.24 -7.29
CA GLU A 161 -22.01 13.44 -5.93
C GLU A 161 -22.12 12.14 -5.12
N GLU A 162 -22.24 10.99 -5.79
CA GLU A 162 -22.20 9.65 -5.18
C GLU A 162 -20.76 9.12 -4.99
N GLY A 163 -19.73 9.92 -5.32
CA GLY A 163 -18.31 9.59 -5.08
C GLY A 163 -17.59 8.91 -6.26
N MET A 164 -18.18 8.91 -7.47
CA MET A 164 -17.51 8.42 -8.67
C MET A 164 -16.31 9.31 -9.01
N SER A 165 -15.17 8.70 -9.31
CA SER A 165 -13.97 9.39 -9.79
C SER A 165 -14.18 9.99 -11.19
N ALA A 166 -13.48 11.08 -11.48
CA ALA A 166 -13.51 11.74 -12.78
C ALA A 166 -12.14 11.71 -13.46
N ARG A 167 -12.10 11.88 -14.79
CA ARG A 167 -10.84 12.12 -15.50
C ARG A 167 -10.23 13.45 -15.04
N VAL A 168 -8.91 13.56 -15.11
CA VAL A 168 -8.16 14.74 -14.65
C VAL A 168 -8.71 16.03 -15.26
N GLU A 169 -9.01 16.05 -16.56
CA GLU A 169 -9.48 17.25 -17.25
C GLU A 169 -10.85 17.71 -16.72
N ILE A 170 -11.76 16.77 -16.45
CA ILE A 170 -13.08 17.07 -15.89
C ILE A 170 -12.97 17.48 -14.42
N ALA A 171 -12.08 16.84 -13.65
CA ALA A 171 -11.85 17.17 -12.25
C ALA A 171 -11.28 18.58 -12.09
N ALA A 172 -10.36 18.99 -12.97
CA ALA A 172 -9.81 20.35 -12.98
C ALA A 172 -10.91 21.41 -13.21
N LEU A 173 -11.74 21.22 -14.25
CA LEU A 173 -12.87 22.11 -14.52
C LEU A 173 -13.88 22.14 -13.36
N LEU A 174 -14.13 20.99 -12.73
CA LEU A 174 -15.02 20.92 -11.56
C LEU A 174 -14.46 21.73 -10.37
N GLY A 175 -13.14 21.66 -10.15
CA GLY A 175 -12.44 22.44 -9.13
C GLY A 175 -12.52 23.95 -9.37
N GLU A 176 -12.41 24.38 -10.63
CA GLU A 176 -12.56 25.78 -11.03
C GLU A 176 -14.00 26.30 -10.87
N ILE A 177 -14.98 25.52 -11.32
CA ILE A 177 -16.41 25.91 -11.26
C ILE A 177 -16.92 25.94 -9.83
N LEU A 178 -16.57 24.94 -9.02
CA LEU A 178 -17.06 24.80 -7.64
C LEU A 178 -16.03 25.31 -6.64
N HIS A 179 -15.05 24.47 -6.31
CA HIS A 179 -13.96 24.75 -5.38
C HIS A 179 -12.89 23.65 -5.49
N PRO A 180 -11.57 23.94 -5.39
CA PRO A 180 -10.52 22.92 -5.53
C PRO A 180 -10.62 21.75 -4.54
N SER A 181 -11.19 21.97 -3.35
CA SER A 181 -11.32 20.93 -2.31
C SER A 181 -12.33 19.82 -2.63
N VAL A 182 -13.04 19.88 -3.76
CA VAL A 182 -13.84 18.75 -4.28
C VAL A 182 -12.96 17.59 -4.73
N ILE A 183 -11.68 17.86 -5.01
CA ILE A 183 -10.69 16.85 -5.34
C ILE A 183 -10.13 16.26 -4.05
N SER A 184 -10.21 14.93 -3.93
CA SER A 184 -9.66 14.18 -2.80
C SER A 184 -8.21 13.82 -3.06
N SER A 185 -7.37 14.01 -2.04
CA SER A 185 -5.97 13.56 -2.07
C SER A 185 -5.84 12.13 -1.55
N PHE A 186 -4.81 11.43 -1.99
CA PHE A 186 -4.50 10.09 -1.51
C PHE A 186 -3.56 10.13 -0.32
N ASP A 187 -3.74 9.16 0.56
CA ASP A 187 -2.88 8.93 1.70
C ASP A 187 -2.00 7.68 1.46
N LEU A 188 -0.71 7.92 1.18
CA LEU A 188 0.28 6.85 0.99
C LEU A 188 0.60 6.12 2.30
N LEU A 189 0.33 6.74 3.44
CA LEU A 189 0.55 6.18 4.78
C LEU A 189 -0.74 5.62 5.39
N LYS A 190 -1.79 5.42 4.58
CA LYS A 190 -3.00 4.74 5.05
C LYS A 190 -2.70 3.28 5.40
N PRO A 191 -2.95 2.84 6.65
CA PRO A 191 -2.76 1.45 7.04
C PRO A 191 -3.59 0.48 6.19
N VAL A 192 -3.03 -0.69 5.91
CA VAL A 192 -3.74 -1.74 5.19
C VAL A 192 -4.89 -2.25 6.06
N GLY A 193 -6.12 -2.23 5.51
CA GLY A 193 -7.32 -2.71 6.21
C GLY A 193 -7.32 -4.23 6.44
N PRO A 194 -8.39 -4.79 7.03
CA PRO A 194 -8.48 -6.21 7.35
C PRO A 194 -8.27 -7.11 6.12
N PHE A 195 -7.21 -7.92 6.14
CA PHE A 195 -6.90 -8.85 5.06
C PHE A 195 -7.58 -10.21 5.30
N LYS A 196 -8.42 -10.64 4.35
CA LYS A 196 -9.18 -11.90 4.40
C LYS A 196 -8.53 -13.07 3.67
N GLY A 197 -7.40 -12.85 2.99
CA GLY A 197 -6.67 -13.92 2.30
C GLY A 197 -5.97 -14.83 3.31
N HIS A 198 -6.60 -15.94 3.66
CA HIS A 198 -5.99 -16.94 4.55
C HIS A 198 -5.76 -18.22 3.77
N ARG A 199 -4.51 -18.71 3.79
CA ARG A 199 -4.19 -20.09 3.40
C ARG A 199 -4.26 -20.96 4.65
N LYS A 200 -4.92 -22.12 4.57
CA LYS A 200 -4.89 -23.09 5.65
C LYS A 200 -3.48 -23.66 5.78
N ILE A 201 -3.07 -23.98 7.00
CA ILE A 201 -1.76 -24.61 7.28
C ILE A 201 -1.61 -25.91 6.47
N SER A 202 -2.66 -26.73 6.43
CA SER A 202 -2.69 -28.00 5.69
C SER A 202 -2.43 -27.84 4.19
N GLU A 203 -3.03 -26.80 3.58
CA GLU A 203 -2.94 -26.47 2.15
C GLU A 203 -1.60 -25.81 1.76
N THR A 204 -0.77 -25.46 2.74
CA THR A 204 0.47 -24.69 2.52
C THR A 204 1.62 -25.63 2.12
N ARG A 205 1.89 -25.76 0.82
CA ARG A 205 2.86 -26.72 0.25
C ARG A 205 4.33 -26.45 0.57
N TRP A 206 4.72 -25.20 0.80
CA TRP A 206 6.11 -24.81 1.04
C TRP A 206 6.57 -24.98 2.49
N LEU A 207 5.64 -25.30 3.41
CA LEU A 207 5.97 -25.63 4.79
C LEU A 207 6.40 -27.09 4.91
N TYR A 208 7.48 -27.34 5.65
CA TYR A 208 7.89 -28.68 6.06
C TYR A 208 6.90 -29.28 7.06
N THR A 209 6.84 -30.61 7.16
CA THR A 209 5.94 -31.34 8.06
C THR A 209 6.05 -30.87 9.51
N PHE A 210 7.28 -30.77 10.03
CA PHE A 210 7.54 -30.25 11.38
C PHE A 210 7.00 -28.82 11.58
N GLN A 211 7.12 -27.95 10.58
CA GLN A 211 6.59 -26.59 10.68
C GLN A 211 5.07 -26.59 10.75
N LYS A 212 4.41 -27.42 9.93
CA LYS A 212 2.95 -27.57 9.99
C LYS A 212 2.48 -28.05 11.36
N GLU A 213 3.18 -29.02 11.95
CA GLU A 213 2.87 -29.52 13.29
C GLU A 213 2.96 -28.42 14.36
N ILE A 214 4.04 -27.63 14.36
CA ILE A 214 4.21 -26.50 15.28
C ILE A 214 3.11 -25.46 15.08
N LEU A 215 2.81 -25.08 13.84
CA LEU A 215 1.77 -24.11 13.55
C LEU A 215 0.37 -24.61 13.94
N SER A 216 0.07 -25.89 13.71
CA SER A 216 -1.19 -26.51 14.14
C SER A 216 -1.30 -26.66 15.65
N LEU A 217 -0.18 -26.74 16.39
CA LEU A 217 -0.21 -26.63 17.85
C LEU A 217 -0.63 -25.21 18.28
N ILE A 218 -0.05 -24.18 17.67
CA ILE A 218 -0.40 -22.78 17.96
C ILE A 218 -1.89 -22.51 17.63
N GLU A 219 -2.39 -23.05 16.52
CA GLU A 219 -3.80 -22.94 16.15
C GLU A 219 -4.72 -23.60 17.18
N ARG A 220 -4.36 -24.80 17.68
CA ARG A 220 -5.09 -25.49 18.76
C ARG A 220 -5.08 -24.75 20.09
N LEU A 221 -4.10 -23.88 20.33
CA LEU A 221 -4.07 -22.99 21.50
C LEU A 221 -5.03 -21.79 21.37
N GLY A 222 -5.79 -21.69 20.28
CA GLY A 222 -6.79 -20.64 20.06
C GLY A 222 -6.29 -19.46 19.24
N TYR A 223 -5.06 -19.51 18.72
CA TYR A 223 -4.55 -18.46 17.84
C TYR A 223 -5.06 -18.64 16.42
N LYS A 224 -5.41 -17.54 15.77
CA LYS A 224 -5.58 -17.52 14.31
C LYS A 224 -4.22 -17.51 13.64
N VAL A 225 -3.83 -18.60 13.00
CA VAL A 225 -2.53 -18.75 12.34
C VAL A 225 -2.63 -18.47 10.84
N ILE A 226 -1.72 -17.63 10.35
CA ILE A 226 -1.63 -17.25 8.94
C ILE A 226 -0.21 -17.59 8.47
N PRO A 227 -0.03 -18.65 7.66
CA PRO A 227 1.25 -18.95 7.04
C PRO A 227 1.69 -17.83 6.09
N ILE A 228 2.96 -17.42 6.17
CA ILE A 228 3.55 -16.38 5.30
C ILE A 228 4.90 -16.85 4.79
N HIS A 229 5.08 -16.84 3.47
CA HIS A 229 6.29 -17.36 2.84
C HIS A 229 7.34 -16.27 2.67
N ARG A 230 6.91 -15.07 2.27
CA ARG A 230 7.79 -13.97 1.87
C ARG A 230 8.18 -13.07 3.04
N CYS A 231 8.54 -13.66 4.18
CA CYS A 231 8.91 -12.98 5.43
C CYS A 231 10.07 -13.70 6.14
N PRO A 232 10.75 -13.06 7.11
CA PRO A 232 11.80 -13.71 7.91
C PRO A 232 11.25 -14.73 8.93
N PHE A 233 9.95 -14.99 8.90
CA PHE A 233 9.21 -15.96 9.71
C PHE A 233 8.20 -16.69 8.82
N GLU A 234 7.82 -17.89 9.24
CA GLU A 234 6.96 -18.78 8.45
C GLU A 234 5.47 -18.60 8.75
N ALA A 235 5.11 -17.96 9.87
CA ALA A 235 3.72 -17.64 10.16
C ALA A 235 3.56 -16.45 11.09
N ILE A 236 2.38 -15.84 11.03
CA ILE A 236 1.88 -14.90 12.03
C ILE A 236 0.68 -15.53 12.70
N SER A 237 0.68 -15.53 14.04
CA SER A 237 -0.41 -16.04 14.85
C SER A 237 -0.96 -14.91 15.70
N LYS A 238 -2.28 -14.72 15.69
CA LYS A 238 -2.94 -13.64 16.43
C LYS A 238 -4.01 -14.18 17.36
N GLU A 239 -3.97 -13.72 18.61
CA GLU A 239 -4.99 -13.96 19.63
C GLU A 239 -5.26 -12.61 20.32
N SER A 240 -6.47 -12.07 20.18
CA SER A 240 -6.82 -10.75 20.72
C SER A 240 -5.82 -9.63 20.37
N LYS A 241 -4.98 -9.21 21.34
CA LYS A 241 -3.92 -8.21 21.20
C LYS A 241 -2.52 -8.81 21.02
N ASN A 242 -2.36 -10.10 21.25
CA ASN A 242 -1.10 -10.81 21.16
C ASN A 242 -0.81 -11.20 19.71
N ILE A 243 0.39 -10.89 19.24
CA ILE A 243 0.91 -11.28 17.93
C ILE A 243 2.16 -12.12 18.16
N LEU A 244 2.20 -13.31 17.56
CA LEU A 244 3.36 -14.18 17.53
C LEU A 244 3.88 -14.26 16.10
N LEU A 245 5.14 -13.88 15.92
CA LEU A 245 5.89 -14.10 14.68
C LEU A 245 6.68 -15.40 14.84
N THR A 246 6.28 -16.45 14.13
CA THR A 246 6.78 -17.81 14.36
C THR A 246 7.85 -18.18 13.35
N VAL A 247 9.04 -18.50 13.86
CA VAL A 247 10.12 -19.14 13.08
C VAL A 247 10.32 -20.56 13.59
N ALA A 248 10.16 -21.57 12.72
CA ALA A 248 10.33 -22.98 13.08
C ALA A 248 11.36 -23.64 12.16
N GLN A 249 12.60 -23.76 12.62
CA GLN A 249 13.69 -24.39 11.88
C GLN A 249 14.76 -24.95 12.83
N LYS A 250 15.62 -25.83 12.31
CA LYS A 250 16.80 -26.30 13.03
C LYS A 250 17.72 -25.11 13.36
N TYR A 251 18.38 -25.18 14.50
CA TYR A 251 19.31 -24.16 14.95
C TYR A 251 20.43 -23.93 13.93
N SER A 252 20.67 -22.65 13.59
CA SER A 252 21.69 -22.23 12.62
C SER A 252 22.04 -20.75 12.83
N VAL A 253 23.13 -20.28 12.21
CA VAL A 253 23.47 -18.84 12.17
C VAL A 253 22.34 -18.03 11.53
N SER A 254 21.74 -18.56 10.46
CA SER A 254 20.58 -17.96 9.80
C SER A 254 19.37 -17.80 10.72
N LEU A 255 19.16 -18.70 11.70
CA LEU A 255 18.10 -18.55 12.70
C LEU A 255 18.33 -17.35 13.61
N ARG A 256 19.57 -17.10 14.03
CA ARG A 256 19.90 -15.92 14.84
C ARG A 256 19.65 -14.64 14.07
N GLU A 257 20.01 -14.60 12.79
CA GLU A 257 19.76 -13.45 11.92
C GLU A 257 18.26 -13.20 11.70
N LYS A 258 17.47 -14.26 11.43
CA LYS A 258 16.00 -14.16 11.35
C LYS A 258 15.41 -13.62 12.66
N ALA A 259 15.86 -14.11 13.81
CA ALA A 259 15.38 -13.65 15.11
C ALA A 259 15.68 -12.15 15.36
N ARG A 260 16.86 -11.66 14.97
CA ARG A 260 17.19 -10.22 15.03
C ARG A 260 16.26 -9.39 14.14
N MET A 261 16.01 -9.86 12.91
CA MET A 261 15.07 -9.18 12.01
C MET A 261 13.65 -9.17 12.57
N VAL A 262 13.14 -10.30 13.05
CA VAL A 262 11.81 -10.40 13.69
C VAL A 262 11.67 -9.38 14.82
N ARG A 263 12.71 -9.22 15.65
CA ARG A 263 12.74 -8.21 16.72
C ARG A 263 12.65 -6.77 16.19
N SER A 264 13.21 -6.48 15.02
CA SER A 264 13.13 -5.13 14.41
C SER A 264 11.75 -4.79 13.84
N ILE A 265 10.90 -5.80 13.61
CA ILE A 265 9.54 -5.65 13.06
C ILE A 265 8.53 -5.32 14.16
N ALA A 266 8.70 -5.94 15.34
CA ALA A 266 7.79 -5.84 16.49
C ALA A 266 8.18 -4.68 17.43
#